data_AF-V4NBD6-F1
#
_entry.id   AF-V4NBD6-F1
#
_cell.length_a   1.000
_cell.length_b   1.000
_cell.length_c   1.000
_cell.angle_alpha   90.00
_cell.angle_beta   90.00
_cell.angle_gamma   90.00
#
_symmetry.space_group_name_H-M   'P 1'
#
loop_
_entity.id
_entity.type
_entity.pdbx_description
1 polymer ?
#
loop_
_entity_poly.entity_id
_entity_poly.type
_entity_poly.pdbx_seq_one_letter_code
_entity_poly.pdbx_strand_id
1 'polypeptide(L)'
;MTTKILALTDALGNLVRFVLLPGHRFDTVGVAPLIKGLEFGALLADKAFDSNWIIDDLNTRGAKIVISQHPRRTKPIDIDAEMYKWRHLIENFFCKLKEF
;
A
#
# COMPACT_ATOMS: atom_id res chain seq x y z
N MET A 1 15.68 -13.25 14.23
CA MET A 1 14.24 -13.15 13.86
C MET A 1 13.98 -11.69 13.53
N THR A 2 13.59 -11.36 12.29
CA THR A 2 13.33 -9.97 11.87
C THR A 2 11.84 -9.68 11.89
N THR A 3 11.46 -8.43 12.15
CA THR A 3 10.07 -7.95 12.13
C THR A 3 9.94 -6.89 11.05
N LYS A 4 8.87 -6.96 10.27
CA LYS A 4 8.50 -5.96 9.26
C LYS A 4 7.40 -5.08 9.80
N ILE A 5 7.49 -3.78 9.53
CA ILE A 5 6.44 -2.82 9.80
C ILE A 5 5.74 -2.53 8.48
N LEU A 6 4.43 -2.78 8.45
CA LEU A 6 3.57 -2.32 7.37
C LEU A 6 2.72 -1.17 7.91
N ALA A 7 2.71 -0.05 7.21
CA ALA A 7 2.00 1.15 7.63
C ALA A 7 1.07 1.65 6.52
N LEU A 8 -0.05 2.22 6.95
CA LEU A 8 -0.99 2.97 6.12
C LEU A 8 -0.96 4.42 6.58
N THR A 9 -0.74 5.33 5.65
CA THR A 9 -0.80 6.77 5.90
C THR A 9 -1.99 7.40 5.19
N ASP A 10 -2.44 8.56 5.66
CA ASP A 10 -3.37 9.41 4.93
C ASP A 10 -2.67 10.15 3.77
N ALA A 11 -3.45 10.95 3.03
CA ALA A 11 -2.95 11.73 1.89
C ALA A 11 -1.95 12.85 2.27
N LEU A 12 -1.83 13.21 3.54
CA LEU A 12 -0.87 14.18 4.07
C LEU A 12 0.38 13.50 4.65
N GLY A 13 0.44 12.16 4.64
CA GLY A 13 1.56 11.39 5.19
C GLY A 13 1.47 11.11 6.69
N ASN A 14 0.31 11.33 7.33
CA ASN A 14 0.13 10.98 8.74
C ASN A 14 -0.19 9.50 8.89
N LEU A 15 0.36 8.84 9.91
CA LEU A 15 0.07 7.43 10.19
C LEU A 15 -1.39 7.22 10.59
N VAL A 16 -2.08 6.33 9.88
CA VAL A 16 -3.46 5.92 10.18
C VAL A 16 -3.45 4.60 10.94
N ARG A 17 -2.76 3.58 10.40
CA ARG A 17 -2.64 2.25 11.00
C ARG A 17 -1.30 1.62 10.65
N PHE A 18 -0.84 0.69 11.48
CA PHE A 18 0.27 -0.18 11.15
C PHE A 18 0.03 -1.60 11.66
N VAL A 19 0.75 -2.56 11.07
CA VAL A 19 0.80 -3.95 11.51
C VAL A 19 2.24 -4.42 11.56
N LEU A 20 2.57 -5.23 12.56
CA LEU A 20 3.85 -5.92 12.66
C LEU A 20 3.72 -7.33 12.08
N LEU A 21 4.59 -7.65 11.14
CA LEU A 21 4.65 -8.97 10.51
C LEU A 21 5.98 -9.65 10.82
N PRO A 22 6.00 -10.99 11.00
CA PRO A 22 7.24 -11.74 10.96
C PRO A 22 7.97 -11.49 9.63
N GLY A 23 9.29 -11.35 9.66
CA GLY A 23 10.08 -10.96 8.49
C GLY A 23 9.97 -11.88 7.27
N HIS A 24 9.64 -13.16 7.49
CA HIS A 24 9.40 -14.13 6.43
C HIS A 24 7.99 -14.09 5.82
N ARG A 25 7.08 -13.28 6.39
CA ARG A 25 5.68 -13.21 5.93
C ARG A 25 5.58 -12.28 4.72
N PHE A 26 4.70 -12.65 3.78
CA PHE A 26 4.37 -11.80 2.64
C PHE A 26 3.64 -10.54 3.10
N ASP A 27 4.06 -9.40 2.56
CA ASP A 27 3.55 -8.08 2.94
C ASP A 27 2.06 -7.94 2.60
N THR A 28 1.60 -8.60 1.54
CA THR A 28 0.20 -8.63 1.11
C THR A 28 -0.74 -9.06 2.24
N VAL A 29 -0.36 -10.03 3.08
CA VAL A 29 -1.18 -10.48 4.22
C VAL A 29 -1.50 -9.36 5.21
N GLY A 30 -0.61 -8.37 5.32
CA GLY A 30 -0.81 -7.19 6.18
C GLY A 30 -1.71 -6.12 5.59
N VAL A 31 -2.05 -6.16 4.30
CA VAL A 31 -2.90 -5.13 3.67
C VAL A 31 -4.34 -5.21 4.16
N ALA A 32 -4.94 -6.41 4.17
CA ALA A 32 -6.32 -6.61 4.60
C ALA A 32 -6.62 -6.00 5.99
N PRO A 33 -5.82 -6.22 7.05
CA PRO A 33 -6.07 -5.58 8.34
C PRO A 33 -5.84 -4.06 8.33
N LEU A 34 -4.96 -3.53 7.47
CA LEU A 34 -4.74 -2.09 7.36
C LEU A 34 -5.98 -1.36 6.81
N ILE A 35 -6.59 -1.89 5.74
CA ILE A 35 -7.69 -1.23 5.03
C ILE A 35 -9.10 -1.63 5.51
N LYS A 36 -9.19 -2.56 6.47
CA LYS A 36 -10.48 -3.05 6.97
C LYS A 36 -11.29 -1.94 7.64
N GLY A 37 -12.53 -1.73 7.16
CA GLY A 37 -13.45 -0.73 7.72
C GLY A 37 -13.01 0.72 7.50
N LEU A 38 -12.11 0.96 6.53
CA LEU A 38 -11.75 2.31 6.09
C LEU A 38 -12.41 2.59 4.74
N GLU A 39 -12.95 3.80 4.61
CA GLU A 39 -13.40 4.37 3.35
C GLU A 39 -12.32 5.30 2.81
N PHE A 40 -11.95 5.12 1.55
CA PHE A 40 -10.92 5.92 0.89
C PHE A 40 -11.13 5.92 -0.62
N GLY A 41 -10.79 7.02 -1.28
CA GLY A 41 -10.99 7.18 -2.73
C GLY A 41 -9.87 6.57 -3.59
N ALA A 42 -8.69 6.32 -3.03
CA ALA A 42 -7.56 5.75 -3.75
C ALA A 42 -6.59 5.02 -2.81
N LEU A 43 -5.93 3.97 -3.30
CA LEU A 43 -4.83 3.32 -2.59
C LEU A 43 -3.53 3.44 -3.38
N LEU A 44 -2.54 4.09 -2.78
CA LEU A 44 -1.18 4.21 -3.30
C LEU A 44 -0.30 3.17 -2.63
N ALA A 45 0.37 2.33 -3.42
CA ALA A 45 1.27 1.31 -2.86
C ALA A 45 2.40 0.91 -3.82
N ASP A 46 3.46 0.35 -3.25
CA ASP A 46 4.57 -0.21 -4.01
C ASP A 46 4.18 -1.52 -4.75
N LYS A 47 5.01 -1.92 -5.70
CA LYS A 47 4.88 -3.15 -6.49
C LYS A 47 4.75 -4.41 -5.65
N ALA A 48 5.31 -4.45 -4.44
CA ALA A 48 5.12 -5.59 -3.53
C ALA A 48 3.65 -5.86 -3.18
N PHE A 49 2.77 -4.86 -3.33
CA PHE A 49 1.33 -4.94 -3.07
C PHE A 49 0.49 -5.20 -4.34
N ASP A 50 1.15 -5.48 -5.47
CA ASP A 50 0.49 -5.73 -6.76
C ASP A 50 -0.13 -7.15 -6.82
N SER A 51 -1.19 -7.39 -6.04
CA SER A 51 -1.87 -8.69 -5.95
C SER A 51 -3.31 -8.64 -6.48
N ASN A 52 -3.74 -9.69 -7.17
CA ASN A 52 -5.09 -9.76 -7.75
C ASN A 52 -6.20 -9.57 -6.72
N TRP A 53 -6.06 -10.14 -5.53
CA TRP A 53 -7.07 -9.99 -4.47
C TRP A 53 -7.13 -8.56 -3.91
N ILE A 54 -6.00 -7.83 -3.87
CA ILE A 54 -5.97 -6.42 -3.46
C ILE A 54 -6.70 -5.59 -4.51
N ILE A 55 -6.41 -5.83 -5.78
CA ILE A 55 -7.08 -5.16 -6.89
C ILE A 55 -8.59 -5.43 -6.89
N ASP A 56 -9.00 -6.67 -6.63
CA ASP A 56 -10.42 -7.06 -6.56
C ASP A 56 -11.15 -6.37 -5.40
N ASP A 57 -10.54 -6.32 -4.22
CA ASP A 57 -11.06 -5.57 -3.06
C ASP A 57 -11.20 -4.08 -3.37
N LEU A 58 -10.20 -3.46 -4.01
CA LEU A 58 -10.24 -2.04 -4.40
C LEU A 58 -11.33 -1.75 -5.44
N ASN A 59 -11.50 -2.62 -6.43
CA ASN A 59 -12.59 -2.50 -7.40
C ASN A 59 -13.96 -2.62 -6.72
N THR A 60 -14.11 -3.57 -5.79
CA THR A 60 -15.35 -3.74 -5.02
C THR A 60 -15.69 -2.50 -4.19
N ARG A 61 -14.67 -1.81 -3.66
CA ARG A 61 -14.83 -0.54 -2.92
C ARG A 61 -15.09 0.66 -3.82
N GLY A 62 -14.87 0.56 -5.13
CA GLY A 62 -14.82 1.72 -6.03
C GLY A 62 -13.62 2.64 -5.78
N ALA A 63 -12.56 2.13 -5.14
CA ALA A 63 -11.36 2.90 -4.85
C ALA A 63 -10.38 2.87 -6.04
N LYS A 64 -9.76 4.01 -6.35
CA LYS A 64 -8.76 4.12 -7.42
C LYS A 64 -7.51 3.32 -7.07
N ILE A 65 -7.07 2.49 -8.01
CA ILE A 65 -5.88 1.66 -7.88
C ILE A 65 -4.68 2.48 -8.34
N VAL A 66 -3.78 2.83 -7.43
CA VAL A 66 -2.53 3.58 -7.71
C VAL A 66 -1.33 2.79 -7.19
N ILE A 67 -1.28 1.52 -7.58
CA ILE A 67 -0.25 0.56 -7.16
C ILE A 67 0.70 0.34 -8.34
N SER A 68 2.01 0.43 -8.09
CA SER A 68 3.00 0.08 -9.12
C SER A 68 2.85 -1.39 -9.51
N GLN A 69 2.97 -1.70 -10.79
CA GLN A 69 2.61 -3.03 -11.28
C GLN A 69 3.82 -3.89 -11.58
N HIS A 70 3.70 -5.19 -11.33
CA HIS A 70 4.74 -6.15 -11.70
C HIS A 70 4.83 -6.24 -13.24
N PRO A 71 6.04 -6.23 -13.83
CA PRO A 71 6.19 -6.24 -15.30
C PRO A 71 5.62 -7.48 -15.98
N ARG A 72 5.38 -8.55 -15.20
CA ARG A 72 4.77 -9.81 -15.66
C ARG A 72 3.24 -9.86 -15.46
N ARG A 73 2.60 -8.77 -15.03
CA ARG A 73 1.15 -8.73 -14.86
C ARG A 73 0.48 -8.93 -16.22
N THR A 74 -0.33 -9.98 -16.34
CA THR A 74 -0.99 -10.35 -17.61
C THR A 74 -1.96 -9.28 -18.10
N LYS A 75 -2.59 -8.56 -17.17
CA LYS A 75 -3.55 -7.49 -17.45
C LYS A 75 -3.08 -6.20 -16.75
N PRO A 76 -2.30 -5.35 -17.43
CA PRO A 76 -1.93 -4.05 -16.91
C PRO A 76 -3.16 -3.19 -16.67
N ILE A 77 -3.13 -2.44 -15.58
CA ILE A 77 -4.15 -1.49 -15.14
C ILE A 77 -3.62 -0.10 -15.48
N ASP A 78 -4.46 0.79 -15.99
CA ASP A 78 -4.08 2.18 -16.13
C ASP A 78 -3.99 2.83 -14.74
N ILE A 79 -2.81 3.34 -14.37
CA ILE A 79 -2.59 3.99 -13.08
C ILE A 79 -2.26 5.46 -13.31
N ASP A 80 -2.77 6.29 -12.41
CA ASP A 80 -2.50 7.72 -12.45
C ASP A 80 -1.06 8.01 -12.01
N ALA A 81 -0.20 8.28 -12.99
CA ALA A 81 1.22 8.49 -12.77
C ALA A 81 1.50 9.75 -11.94
N GLU A 82 0.64 10.77 -12.00
CA GLU A 82 0.81 11.99 -11.19
C GLU A 82 0.47 11.71 -9.73
N MET A 83 -0.65 11.04 -9.48
CA MET A 83 -1.02 10.60 -8.14
C MET A 83 0.02 9.64 -7.55
N TYR A 84 0.60 8.74 -8.37
CA TYR A 84 1.65 7.83 -7.92
C TYR A 84 2.91 8.56 -7.41
N LYS A 85 3.20 9.78 -7.90
CA LYS A 85 4.33 10.58 -7.37
C LYS A 85 4.14 10.95 -5.90
N TRP A 86 2.90 10.98 -5.38
CA TRP A 86 2.63 11.30 -3.97
C TRP A 86 3.10 10.20 -3.00
N ARG A 87 3.55 9.04 -3.50
CA ARG A 87 4.19 7.99 -2.67
C ARG A 87 5.37 8.51 -1.86
N HIS A 88 6.02 9.60 -2.27
CA HIS A 88 7.11 10.21 -1.51
C HIS A 88 6.68 10.64 -0.11
N LEU A 89 5.40 10.94 0.13
CA LEU A 89 4.88 11.24 1.47
C LEU A 89 4.96 10.03 2.39
N ILE A 90 4.68 8.84 1.85
CA ILE A 90 4.83 7.56 2.54
C ILE A 90 6.32 7.29 2.80
N GLU A 91 7.19 7.53 1.81
CA GLU A 91 8.64 7.37 1.96
C GLU A 91 9.22 8.30 3.02
N ASN A 92 8.75 9.56 3.09
CA ASN A 92 9.14 10.52 4.11
C ASN A 92 8.75 10.06 5.51
N PHE A 93 7.57 9.47 5.67
CA PHE A 93 7.13 8.88 6.94
C PHE A 93 8.09 7.76 7.39
N PHE A 94 8.41 6.81 6.52
CA PHE A 94 9.34 5.74 6.85
C PHE A 94 10.78 6.22 7.03
N CYS A 95 11.19 7.30 6.34
CA CYS A 95 12.48 7.93 6.54
C CYS A 95 12.61 8.42 7.99
N LYS A 96 11.60 9.16 8.48
CA LYS A 96 11.52 9.62 9.87
C LYS A 96 11.46 8.49 10.88
N LEU A 97 10.73 7.42 10.57
CA LEU A 97 10.62 6.27 11.46
C LEU A 97 11.97 5.59 11.71
N LYS A 98 12.89 5.62 10.72
CA LYS A 98 14.23 5.04 10.83
C LYS A 98 15.24 5.92 11.58
N GLU A 99 14.86 7.13 11.98
CA GLU A 99 15.70 8.00 12.81
C GLU A 99 15.71 7.57 14.29
N PHE A 100 14.86 6.62 14.67
CA PHE A 100 14.74 6.03 16.01
C PHE A 100 15.21 4.57 16.01
#